data_AF-A0A512NGX5-F1
#
_entry.id   AF-A0A512NGX5-F1
#
_cell.length_a   1.000
_cell.length_b   1.000
_cell.length_c   1.000
_cell.angle_alpha   90.00
_cell.angle_beta   90.00
_cell.angle_gamma   90.00
#
_symmetry.space_group_name_H-M   'P 1'
#
loop_
_entity.id
_entity.type
_entity.pdbx_description
1 polymer ?
#
loop_
_entity_poly.entity_id
_entity_poly.type
_entity_poly.pdbx_seq_one_letter_code
_entity_poly.pdbx_strand_id
1 'polypeptide(L)'
;METKMIGKRTALMLLASGTLATTAARAQHMKATTLEQAELAGLTAAKRTEVEQRASQPGQTVYEVLTTMLLNGIKNKHQASRIVALDFNRGIAVVELQAGGMTSVNFDLTTLAIK
;
A
#
# COMPACT_ATOMS: atom_id res chain seq x y z
N MET A 1 -43.20 -21.09 -54.50
CA MET A 1 -42.53 -19.80 -54.81
C MET A 1 -43.56 -18.73 -54.56
N GLU A 2 -43.43 -17.92 -53.51
CA GLU A 2 -44.19 -16.67 -53.38
C GLU A 2 -43.54 -15.76 -52.32
N THR A 3 -42.77 -14.80 -52.86
CA THR A 3 -42.76 -13.36 -52.60
C THR A 3 -42.68 -12.84 -51.15
N LYS A 4 -41.43 -12.58 -50.78
CA LYS A 4 -40.90 -11.66 -49.79
C LYS A 4 -41.56 -10.26 -49.87
N MET A 5 -42.02 -9.72 -48.74
CA MET A 5 -42.33 -8.29 -48.59
C MET A 5 -41.87 -7.74 -47.23
N ILE A 6 -41.11 -6.63 -47.31
CA ILE A 6 -41.20 -5.39 -46.50
C ILE A 6 -40.97 -5.59 -44.99
N GLY A 7 -39.89 -5.09 -44.37
CA GLY A 7 -39.30 -3.76 -44.51
C GLY A 7 -39.60 -2.98 -43.22
N LYS A 8 -38.56 -2.39 -42.59
CA LYS A 8 -38.56 -1.10 -41.87
C LYS A 8 -37.35 -1.01 -40.93
N ARG A 9 -36.41 -0.15 -41.35
CA ARG A 9 -35.57 0.76 -40.56
C ARG A 9 -35.55 0.49 -39.05
N THR A 10 -34.42 0.01 -38.53
CA THR A 10 -34.16 0.05 -37.09
C THR A 10 -32.88 0.82 -36.82
N ALA A 11 -33.02 1.75 -35.87
CA ALA A 11 -32.17 2.90 -35.59
C ALA A 11 -30.69 2.57 -35.34
N LEU A 12 -29.83 3.43 -35.91
CA LEU A 12 -28.45 3.60 -35.49
C LEU A 12 -28.45 4.44 -34.20
N MET A 13 -28.30 3.81 -33.04
CA MET A 13 -28.02 4.50 -31.78
C MET A 13 -26.52 4.74 -31.69
N LEU A 14 -26.09 5.99 -31.90
CA LEU A 14 -24.71 6.42 -31.68
C LEU A 14 -24.48 6.60 -30.18
N LEU A 15 -23.48 5.88 -29.67
CA LEU A 15 -23.02 5.87 -28.28
C LEU A 15 -22.55 7.28 -27.85
N ALA A 16 -23.15 7.81 -26.78
CA ALA A 16 -22.59 8.94 -26.06
C ALA A 16 -21.41 8.45 -25.21
N SER A 17 -20.19 8.65 -25.70
CA SER A 17 -18.96 8.39 -24.94
C SER A 17 -18.83 9.42 -23.81
N GLY A 18 -19.24 9.04 -22.61
CA GLY A 18 -19.00 9.81 -21.39
C GLY A 18 -17.54 9.73 -20.97
N THR A 19 -16.82 10.85 -21.01
CA THR A 19 -15.52 11.02 -20.38
C THR A 19 -15.70 11.27 -18.88
N LEU A 20 -15.84 10.20 -18.10
CA LEU A 20 -15.79 10.25 -16.64
C LEU A 20 -14.71 9.31 -16.13
N ALA A 21 -13.45 9.76 -16.09
CA ALA A 21 -12.40 9.02 -15.38
C ALA A 21 -11.17 9.87 -15.03
N THR A 22 -11.28 10.78 -14.05
CA THR A 22 -10.07 11.36 -13.40
C THR A 22 -10.21 11.65 -11.89
N THR A 23 -11.22 11.11 -11.18
CA THR A 23 -11.40 11.42 -9.73
C THR A 23 -10.95 10.33 -8.75
N ALA A 24 -10.49 9.16 -9.21
CA ALA A 24 -10.15 8.06 -8.31
C ALA A 24 -8.86 8.28 -7.46
N ALA A 25 -7.92 9.13 -7.90
CA ALA A 25 -6.64 9.31 -7.22
C ALA A 25 -6.74 10.02 -5.84
N ARG A 26 -7.80 10.81 -5.61
CA ARG A 26 -7.90 11.67 -4.42
C ARG A 26 -8.43 10.93 -3.18
N ALA A 27 -9.19 9.85 -3.37
CA ALA A 27 -9.79 9.09 -2.27
C ALA A 27 -8.80 8.13 -1.59
N GLN A 28 -7.78 7.64 -2.31
CA GLN A 28 -6.77 6.73 -1.76
C GLN A 28 -5.76 7.47 -0.87
N HIS A 29 -5.45 8.73 -1.19
CA HIS A 29 -4.51 9.55 -0.43
C HIS A 29 -5.02 9.90 0.99
N MET A 30 -6.31 10.22 1.14
CA MET A 30 -6.85 10.66 2.44
C MET A 30 -6.89 9.54 3.50
N LYS A 31 -7.17 8.29 3.11
CA LYS A 31 -7.16 7.16 4.05
C LYS A 31 -5.74 6.73 4.45
N ALA A 32 -4.80 6.78 3.51
CA ALA A 32 -3.39 6.54 3.79
C ALA A 32 -2.90 7.52 4.87
N THR A 33 -3.21 8.82 4.72
CA THR A 33 -2.76 9.83 5.69
C THR A 33 -3.27 9.61 7.12
N THR A 34 -4.50 9.12 7.32
CA THR A 34 -5.01 8.87 8.68
C THR A 34 -4.34 7.67 9.35
N LEU A 35 -4.02 6.62 8.58
CA LEU A 35 -3.32 5.44 9.10
C LEU A 35 -1.85 5.77 9.38
N GLU A 36 -1.19 6.46 8.45
CA GLU A 36 0.21 6.91 8.60
C GLU A 36 0.37 7.84 9.82
N GLN A 37 -0.61 8.72 10.08
CA GLN A 37 -0.60 9.55 11.28
C GLN A 37 -0.71 8.73 12.56
N ALA A 38 -1.52 7.66 12.56
CA ALA A 38 -1.62 6.75 13.71
C ALA A 38 -0.31 5.98 13.93
N GLU A 39 0.33 5.52 12.84
CA GLU A 39 1.64 4.87 12.89
C GLU A 39 2.71 5.82 13.45
N LEU A 40 2.76 7.07 13.00
CA LEU A 40 3.69 8.09 13.51
C LEU A 40 3.42 8.46 14.98
N ALA A 41 2.15 8.48 15.39
CA ALA A 41 1.77 8.79 16.78
C ALA A 41 2.29 7.72 17.75
N GLY A 42 2.36 6.46 17.31
CA GLY A 42 2.93 5.36 18.08
C GLY A 42 4.44 5.44 18.29
N LEU A 43 5.16 6.21 17.47
CA LEU A 43 6.62 6.31 17.53
C LEU A 43 7.11 7.25 18.65
N THR A 44 8.32 6.96 19.14
CA THR A 44 9.11 7.93 19.89
C THR A 44 9.38 9.19 19.06
N ALA A 45 9.57 10.34 19.72
CA ALA A 45 9.81 11.61 19.03
C ALA A 45 11.00 11.54 18.05
N ALA A 46 12.12 10.94 18.48
CA ALA A 46 13.30 10.77 17.64
C ALA A 46 13.01 9.92 16.38
N LYS A 47 12.28 8.80 16.56
CA LYS A 47 11.95 7.91 15.44
C LYS A 47 10.94 8.55 14.49
N ARG A 48 9.95 9.28 15.02
CA ARG A 48 9.00 10.06 14.23
C ARG A 48 9.71 11.07 13.34
N THR A 49 10.60 11.88 13.91
CA THR A 49 11.38 12.86 13.15
C THR A 49 12.22 12.20 12.04
N GLU A 50 12.85 11.06 12.32
CA GLU A 50 13.60 10.32 11.30
C GLU A 50 12.70 9.85 10.15
N VAL A 51 11.50 9.34 10.45
CA VAL A 51 10.55 8.87 9.45
C VAL A 51 10.02 10.04 8.62
N GLU A 52 9.64 11.14 9.25
CA GLU A 52 9.17 12.36 8.57
C GLU A 52 10.26 12.94 7.65
N GLN A 53 11.51 12.97 8.10
CA GLN A 53 12.64 13.41 7.27
C GLN A 53 12.83 12.53 6.03
N ARG A 54 12.73 11.21 6.16
CA ARG A 54 12.86 10.29 5.02
C ARG A 54 11.65 10.39 4.09
N ALA A 55 10.44 10.52 4.63
CA ALA A 55 9.20 10.70 3.87
C ALA A 55 9.11 12.06 3.16
N SER A 56 9.97 13.04 3.50
CA SER A 56 10.07 14.30 2.76
C SER A 56 10.60 14.15 1.33
N GLN A 57 11.19 13.00 0.99
CA GLN A 57 11.70 12.73 -0.34
C GLN A 57 10.55 12.51 -1.35
N PRO A 58 10.65 13.03 -2.58
CA PRO A 58 9.62 12.83 -3.61
C PRO A 58 9.32 11.35 -3.84
N GLY A 59 8.04 10.97 -3.75
CA GLY A 59 7.59 9.60 -3.99
C GLY A 59 7.82 8.63 -2.82
N GLN A 60 8.23 9.10 -1.64
CA GLN A 60 8.29 8.27 -0.43
C GLN A 60 7.09 8.56 0.49
N THR A 61 6.36 7.51 0.84
CA THR A 61 5.31 7.58 1.86
C THR A 61 5.86 7.21 3.23
N VAL A 62 5.17 7.63 4.29
CA VAL A 62 5.52 7.26 5.68
C VAL A 62 5.51 5.74 5.81
N TYR A 63 4.49 5.09 5.24
CA TYR A 63 4.35 3.65 5.27
C TYR A 63 5.54 2.91 4.62
N GLU A 64 5.99 3.35 3.44
CA GLU A 64 7.14 2.76 2.75
C GLU A 64 8.45 2.95 3.52
N VAL A 65 8.62 4.13 4.12
CA VAL A 65 9.77 4.43 4.97
C VAL A 65 9.78 3.50 6.17
N LEU A 66 8.66 3.37 6.88
CA LEU A 66 8.54 2.48 8.04
C LEU A 66 8.80 1.02 7.67
N THR A 67 8.21 0.55 6.55
CA THR A 67 8.41 -0.81 6.03
C THR A 67 9.88 -1.07 5.70
N THR A 68 10.55 -0.10 5.07
CA THR A 68 11.97 -0.20 4.73
C THR A 68 12.85 -0.23 5.98
N MET A 69 12.58 0.64 6.95
CA MET A 69 13.30 0.68 8.22
C MET A 69 13.15 -0.64 8.99
N LEU A 70 11.94 -1.18 9.05
CA LEU A 70 11.69 -2.49 9.64
C LEU A 70 12.43 -3.60 8.90
N LEU A 71 12.33 -3.68 7.57
CA LEU A 71 13.02 -4.71 6.80
C LEU A 71 14.53 -4.66 7.01
N ASN A 72 15.12 -3.46 7.09
CA ASN A 72 16.55 -3.30 7.39
C ASN A 72 16.89 -3.78 8.81
N GLY A 73 16.05 -3.46 9.80
CA GLY A 73 16.21 -3.98 11.16
C GLY A 73 16.11 -5.51 11.23
N ILE A 74 15.15 -6.09 10.51
CA ILE A 74 14.96 -7.55 10.42
C ILE A 74 16.18 -8.20 9.75
N LYS A 75 16.69 -7.63 8.66
CA LYS A 75 17.88 -8.13 7.94
C LYS A 75 19.12 -8.27 8.81
N ASN A 76 19.24 -7.46 9.87
CA ASN A 76 20.35 -7.55 10.82
C ASN A 76 20.27 -8.78 11.74
N LYS A 77 19.08 -9.36 11.95
CA LYS A 77 18.86 -10.54 12.82
C LYS A 77 18.46 -11.81 12.05
N HIS A 78 17.76 -11.64 10.94
CA HIS A 78 17.25 -12.70 10.09
C HIS A 78 17.68 -12.43 8.65
N GLN A 79 18.16 -13.43 7.92
CA GLN A 79 18.44 -13.29 6.49
C GLN A 79 17.13 -13.21 5.69
N ALA A 80 16.36 -12.14 5.89
CA ALA A 80 15.07 -11.90 5.25
C ALA A 80 15.25 -11.25 3.88
N SER A 81 14.43 -11.66 2.91
CA SER A 81 14.37 -11.08 1.57
C SER A 81 13.39 -9.91 1.51
N ARG A 82 12.17 -10.11 2.03
CA ARG A 82 11.07 -9.15 2.01
C ARG A 82 10.09 -9.33 3.17
N ILE A 83 9.38 -8.27 3.51
CA ILE A 83 8.17 -8.34 4.35
C ILE A 83 6.99 -8.74 3.44
N VAL A 84 6.27 -9.78 3.82
CA VAL A 84 5.09 -10.29 3.08
C VAL A 84 3.77 -9.85 3.72
N ALA A 85 3.78 -9.60 5.03
CA ALA A 85 2.65 -9.04 5.75
C ALA A 85 3.15 -8.20 6.92
N LEU A 86 2.48 -7.10 7.22
CA LEU A 86 2.85 -6.17 8.27
C LEU A 86 1.61 -5.73 9.03
N ASP A 87 1.64 -5.97 10.34
CA ASP A 87 0.65 -5.46 11.28
C ASP A 87 1.35 -4.52 12.27
N PHE A 88 1.29 -3.22 11.97
CA PHE A 88 1.82 -2.16 12.82
C PHE A 88 1.08 -2.01 14.15
N ASN A 89 -0.18 -2.43 14.24
CA ASN A 89 -0.92 -2.31 15.51
C ASN A 89 -0.50 -3.40 16.49
N ARG A 90 -0.09 -4.56 15.99
CA ARG A 90 0.33 -5.72 16.81
C ARG A 90 1.84 -5.85 16.93
N GLY A 91 2.60 -5.12 16.13
CA GLY A 91 4.07 -5.16 16.14
C GLY A 91 4.60 -6.47 15.57
N ILE A 92 3.98 -6.94 14.49
CA ILE A 92 4.30 -8.21 13.85
C ILE A 92 4.57 -7.98 12.37
N ALA A 93 5.73 -8.44 11.90
CA ALA A 93 6.07 -8.53 10.49
C ALA A 93 6.26 -10.00 10.12
N VAL A 94 5.55 -10.47 9.10
CA VAL A 94 5.85 -11.76 8.48
C VAL A 94 6.84 -11.50 7.35
N VAL A 95 7.96 -12.21 7.38
CA VAL A 95 9.01 -12.07 6.38
C VAL A 95 9.27 -13.38 5.67
N GLU A 96 9.61 -13.27 4.39
CA GLU A 96 10.19 -14.38 3.66
C GLU A 96 11.70 -14.42 3.93
N LEU A 97 12.21 -15.61 4.25
CA LEU A 97 13.64 -15.83 4.43
C LEU A 97 14.31 -16.09 3.08
N GLN A 98 15.58 -15.70 2.94
CA GLN A 98 16.36 -15.93 1.72
C GLN A 98 16.50 -17.43 1.38
N ALA A 99 16.56 -18.29 2.40
CA ALA A 99 16.59 -19.75 2.24
C ALA A 99 15.23 -20.35 1.88
N GLY A 100 14.19 -19.52 1.70
CA GLY A 100 12.81 -19.94 1.55
C GLY A 100 12.09 -20.09 2.90
N GLY A 101 10.76 -20.11 2.83
CA GLY A 101 9.89 -20.14 4.00
C GLY A 101 9.58 -18.76 4.57
N MET A 102 8.62 -18.72 5.49
CA MET A 102 8.16 -17.49 6.14
C MET A 102 8.32 -17.61 7.65
N THR A 103 8.69 -16.50 8.29
CA THR A 103 8.71 -16.40 9.75
C THR A 103 8.05 -15.11 10.22
N SER A 104 7.41 -15.18 11.39
CA SER A 104 6.89 -14.01 12.08
C SER A 104 8.00 -13.40 12.94
N VAL A 105 8.17 -12.09 12.83
CA VAL A 105 9.14 -11.31 13.58
C VAL A 105 8.40 -10.24 14.36
N ASN A 106 8.60 -10.23 15.67
CA ASN A 106 8.02 -9.21 16.55
C ASN A 106 8.95 -8.00 16.62
N PHE A 107 8.35 -6.82 16.64
CA PHE A 107 9.06 -5.57 16.81
C PHE A 107 8.38 -4.67 17.84
N ASP A 108 9.11 -3.67 18.29
CA ASP A 108 8.61 -2.63 19.18
C ASP A 108 7.96 -1.50 18.37
N LEU A 109 6.73 -1.15 18.72
CA LEU A 109 5.92 -0.17 17.97
C LEU A 109 6.44 1.25 18.06
N THR A 110 7.24 1.55 19.10
CA THR A 110 7.68 2.92 19.39
C THR A 110 9.08 3.20 18.84
N THR A 111 9.91 2.16 18.76
CA THR A 111 11.32 2.24 18.37
C THR A 111 11.62 1.52 17.05
N LEU A 112 10.71 0.67 16.57
CA LEU A 112 10.90 -0.26 15.45
C LEU A 112 12.02 -1.30 15.70
N ALA A 113 12.44 -1.47 16.95
CA ALA A 113 13.47 -2.45 17.31
C ALA A 113 12.92 -3.88 17.20
N ILE A 114 13.68 -4.77 16.58
CA ILE A 114 13.33 -6.18 16.47
C ILE A 114 13.59 -6.86 17.82
N LYS A 115 12.62 -7.64 18.31
CA LYS A 115 12.71 -8.37 19.58
C LYS A 115 13.56 -9.62 19.40
#